data_AF-A0A222SVH0-F1
#
_entry.id   AF-A0A222SVH0-F1
#
_cell.length_a   1.000
_cell.length_b   1.000
_cell.length_c   1.000
_cell.angle_alpha   90.00
_cell.angle_beta   90.00
_cell.angle_gamma   90.00
#
_symmetry.space_group_name_H-M   'P 1'
#
loop_
_entity.id
_entity.type
_entity.pdbx_description
1 polymer ?
#
loop_
_entity_poly.entity_id
_entity_poly.type
_entity_poly.pdbx_seq_one_letter_code
_entity_poly.pdbx_strand_id
1 'polypeptide(L)'
;MSSRVEWRWRDEGSSYGHSQKVVVTAPSLRGPAAETEWRAVLEHATGCLACRTPGAACSEGERLLSVYEAAARQDRSGGDAE
;
A
#
# COMPACT_ATOMS: atom_id res chain seq x y z
N MET A 1 -7.51 -2.86 -1.09
CA MET A 1 -7.02 -2.28 -2.36
C MET A 1 -8.09 -2.50 -3.41
N SER A 2 -8.84 -1.47 -3.77
CA SER A 2 -9.86 -1.59 -4.83
C SER A 2 -9.18 -1.35 -6.17
N SER A 3 -9.09 -2.41 -6.97
CA SER A 3 -8.69 -2.31 -8.37
C SER A 3 -9.93 -2.41 -9.24
N ARG A 4 -10.03 -1.56 -10.27
CA ARG A 4 -11.09 -1.62 -11.28
C ARG A 4 -10.47 -1.90 -12.64
N VAL A 5 -11.10 -2.79 -13.40
CA VAL A 5 -10.73 -3.03 -14.79
C VAL A 5 -11.46 -2.03 -15.66
N GLU A 6 -10.72 -1.26 -16.44
CA GLU A 6 -11.25 -0.26 -17.38
C GLU A 6 -10.74 -0.55 -18.79
N TRP A 7 -11.59 -0.29 -19.78
CA TRP A 7 -11.22 -0.35 -21.18
C TRP A 7 -10.65 1.01 -21.60
N ARG A 8 -9.37 1.04 -22.00
CA ARG A 8 -8.70 2.26 -22.47
C ARG A 8 -8.34 2.14 -23.95
N TRP A 9 -8.74 3.13 -24.73
CA TRP A 9 -8.32 3.31 -26.10
C TRP A 9 -6.88 3.85 -26.16
N ARG A 10 -6.07 3.33 -27.09
CA ARG A 10 -4.71 3.83 -27.35
C ARG A 10 -4.46 3.89 -28.87
N ASP A 11 -4.08 5.07 -29.36
CA ASP A 11 -3.68 5.30 -30.76
C ASP A 11 -2.16 5.45 -30.84
N GLU A 12 -1.43 4.33 -30.84
CA GLU A 12 0.00 4.30 -31.16
C GLU A 12 0.19 4.08 -32.67
N GLY A 13 -0.33 5.01 -33.48
CA GLY A 13 -0.03 5.11 -34.92
C GLY A 13 -0.60 4.02 -35.84
N SER A 14 -1.37 3.06 -35.32
CA SER A 14 -2.10 2.06 -36.13
C SER A 14 -3.43 2.64 -36.61
N SER A 15 -3.72 2.54 -37.93
CA SER A 15 -4.99 2.94 -38.54
C SER A 15 -6.23 2.26 -37.95
N TYR A 16 -6.03 1.16 -37.21
CA TYR A 16 -7.05 0.50 -36.43
C TYR A 16 -6.58 0.57 -34.98
N GLY A 17 -7.05 1.58 -34.23
CA GLY A 17 -6.79 1.63 -32.80
C GLY A 17 -7.39 0.40 -32.13
N HIS A 18 -6.79 -0.04 -31.01
CA HIS A 18 -7.30 -1.18 -30.26
C HIS A 18 -7.51 -0.81 -28.79
N SER A 19 -8.57 -1.37 -28.21
CA SER A 19 -8.92 -1.21 -26.80
C SER A 19 -8.15 -2.21 -25.94
N GLN A 20 -7.38 -1.71 -24.99
CA GLN A 20 -6.68 -2.54 -24.00
C GLN A 20 -7.46 -2.52 -22.67
N LYS A 21 -7.52 -3.67 -21.99
CA LYS A 21 -7.96 -3.71 -20.58
C LYS A 21 -6.81 -3.24 -19.72
N VAL A 22 -6.99 -2.11 -19.04
CA VAL A 22 -6.04 -1.63 -18.04
C VAL A 22 -6.62 -1.85 -16.65
N VAL A 23 -5.76 -2.26 -15.72
CA VAL A 23 -6.12 -2.31 -14.30
C VAL A 23 -5.81 -0.95 -13.72
N VAL A 24 -6.83 -0.23 -13.31
CA VAL A 24 -6.70 1.04 -12.59
C VAL A 24 -6.74 0.71 -11.10
N THR A 25 -5.62 0.95 -10.43
CA THR A 25 -5.50 0.76 -8.98
C THR A 25 -5.68 2.12 -8.32
N ALA A 26 -6.61 2.22 -7.36
CA ALA A 26 -6.74 3.43 -6.56
C ALA A 26 -5.42 3.69 -5.81
N PRO A 27 -4.94 4.94 -5.74
CA PRO A 27 -3.73 5.25 -5.00
C PRO A 27 -3.92 4.79 -3.55
N SER A 28 -2.92 4.08 -3.06
CA SER A 28 -2.82 3.76 -1.65
C SER A 28 -2.77 5.07 -0.87
N LEU A 29 -3.53 5.20 0.22
CA LEU A 29 -3.41 6.36 1.14
C LEU A 29 -2.05 6.37 1.86
N ARG A 30 -1.23 5.34 1.64
CA ARG A 30 0.12 5.15 2.15
C ARG A 30 1.06 5.16 0.94
N GLY A 31 2.21 5.80 1.03
CA GLY A 31 3.22 5.66 -0.01
C GLY A 31 3.78 4.24 -0.05
N PRO A 32 4.56 3.90 -1.09
CA PRO A 32 5.05 2.54 -1.32
C PRO A 32 5.91 2.01 -0.15
N ALA A 33 6.65 2.89 0.53
CA ALA A 33 7.40 2.54 1.73
C ALA A 33 6.45 2.19 2.89
N ALA A 34 5.53 3.09 3.24
CA ALA A 34 4.57 2.82 4.32
C ALA A 34 3.66 1.62 4.04
N GLU A 35 3.37 1.31 2.77
CA GLU A 35 2.58 0.13 2.43
C GLU A 35 3.32 -1.18 2.67
N THR A 36 4.63 -1.21 2.40
CA THR A 36 5.48 -2.38 2.66
C THR A 36 5.56 -2.65 4.16
N GLU A 37 5.80 -1.60 4.95
CA GLU A 37 5.85 -1.73 6.41
C GLU A 37 4.48 -2.10 7.00
N TRP A 38 3.40 -1.57 6.44
CA TRP A 38 2.06 -1.94 6.87
C TRP A 38 1.75 -3.43 6.63
N ARG A 39 2.25 -4.00 5.52
CA ARG A 39 2.13 -5.45 5.27
C ARG A 39 2.87 -6.26 6.32
N ALA A 40 4.09 -5.86 6.70
CA ALA A 40 4.86 -6.55 7.75
C ALA A 40 4.13 -6.54 9.11
N VAL A 41 3.50 -5.43 9.48
CA VAL A 41 2.66 -5.34 10.69
C VAL A 41 1.50 -6.34 10.64
N LEU A 42 0.81 -6.44 9.51
CA LEU A 42 -0.32 -7.37 9.34
C LEU A 42 0.14 -8.83 9.39
N GLU A 43 1.20 -9.17 8.67
CA GLU A 43 1.77 -10.52 8.68
C GLU A 43 2.14 -10.96 10.10
N HIS A 44 2.81 -10.08 10.86
CA HIS A 44 3.14 -10.35 12.26
C HIS A 44 1.88 -10.54 13.13
N ALA A 45 0.90 -9.64 13.02
CA ALA A 45 -0.32 -9.69 13.82
C ALA A 45 -1.12 -10.99 13.57
N THR A 46 -1.10 -11.53 12.35
CA THR A 46 -1.77 -12.80 12.05
C THR A 46 -1.08 -14.03 12.65
N GLY A 47 0.25 -14.00 12.78
CA GLY A 47 1.04 -15.11 13.32
C GLY A 47 1.25 -15.06 14.85
N CYS A 48 1.25 -13.87 15.43
CA CYS A 48 1.61 -13.66 16.83
C CYS A 48 0.43 -13.88 17.78
N LEU A 49 0.59 -14.74 18.80
CA LEU A 49 -0.46 -14.96 19.81
C LEU A 49 -0.68 -13.72 20.70
N ALA A 50 0.40 -12.99 21.04
CA ALA A 50 0.29 -11.78 21.84
C ALA A 50 -0.52 -10.70 21.10
N CYS A 51 -0.23 -10.46 19.82
CA CYS A 51 -1.01 -9.50 19.02
C CYS A 51 -2.48 -9.90 18.81
N ARG A 52 -2.79 -11.20 18.85
CA ARG A 52 -4.18 -11.70 18.77
C ARG A 52 -4.91 -11.65 20.12
N THR A 53 -4.21 -11.43 21.22
CA THR A 53 -4.78 -11.39 22.56
C THR A 53 -5.04 -9.94 22.96
N PRO A 54 -6.31 -9.52 23.16
CA PRO A 54 -6.61 -8.18 23.63
C PRO A 54 -5.90 -7.87 24.95
N GLY A 55 -5.20 -6.73 25.01
CA GLY A 55 -4.49 -6.28 26.20
C GLY A 55 -3.10 -6.89 26.42
N ALA A 56 -2.64 -7.80 25.57
CA ALA A 56 -1.25 -8.26 25.60
C ALA A 56 -0.36 -7.29 24.79
N ALA A 57 0.76 -6.88 25.38
CA ALA A 57 1.78 -6.10 24.69
C ALA A 57 2.71 -7.03 23.89
N CYS A 58 3.15 -6.57 22.71
CA CYS A 58 4.11 -7.28 21.88
C CYS A 58 5.16 -6.30 21.38
N SER A 59 6.38 -6.40 21.93
CA SER A 59 7.47 -5.48 21.60
C SER A 59 7.86 -5.50 20.11
N GLU A 60 7.74 -6.66 19.46
CA GLU A 60 8.00 -6.77 18.02
C GLU A 60 6.90 -6.10 17.20
N GLY A 61 5.63 -6.29 17.58
CA GLY A 61 4.50 -5.58 16.97
C GLY A 61 4.61 -4.06 17.13
N GLU A 62 5.01 -3.59 18.31
CA GLU A 62 5.25 -2.16 18.58
C GLU A 62 6.40 -1.61 17.72
N ARG A 63 7.49 -2.37 17.58
CA ARG A 63 8.61 -2.01 16.70
C ARG A 63 8.15 -1.88 15.25
N LEU A 64 7.45 -2.88 14.72
CA LEU A 64 6.93 -2.86 13.35
C LEU A 64 5.98 -1.67 13.12
N LEU A 65 5.12 -1.38 14.11
CA LEU A 65 4.21 -0.24 14.05
C LEU A 65 4.97 1.09 14.02
N SER A 66 6.01 1.24 14.85
CA SER A 66 6.86 2.44 14.86
C SER A 66 7.57 2.66 13.53
N VAL A 67 8.04 1.59 12.86
CA VAL A 67 8.67 1.68 11.54
C VAL A 67 7.67 2.12 10.48
N TYR A 68 6.48 1.51 10.47
CA TYR A 68 5.39 1.90 9.59
C TYR A 68 5.00 3.38 9.78
N GLU A 69 4.87 3.85 11.02
CA GLU A 69 4.54 5.25 11.30
C GLU A 69 5.63 6.22 10.81
N ALA A 70 6.90 5.85 10.95
CA ALA A 70 8.02 6.63 10.44
C ALA A 70 8.00 6.70 8.91
N ALA A 71 7.73 5.58 8.23
CA ALA A 71 7.55 5.57 6.78
C ALA A 71 6.35 6.41 6.34
N ALA A 72 5.21 6.28 7.03
CA ALA A 72 4.00 7.06 6.73
C ALA A 72 4.20 8.57 6.97
N ARG A 73 5.03 8.96 7.93
CA ARG A 73 5.43 10.36 8.11
C ARG A 73 6.27 10.85 6.92
N GLN A 74 7.28 10.09 6.51
CA GLN A 74 8.14 10.45 5.38
C GLN A 74 7.37 10.58 4.07
N ASP A 75 6.45 9.65 3.79
CA ASP A 75 5.60 9.69 2.59
C ASP A 75 4.72 10.94 2.54
N ARG A 76 4.27 11.46 3.70
CA ARG A 76 3.52 12.71 3.77
C ARG A 76 4.42 13.94 3.62
N SER A 77 5.60 13.92 4.24
CA SER A 77 6.55 15.04 4.17
C SER A 77 7.21 15.20 2.80
N GLY A 78 7.31 14.12 2.02
CA GLY A 78 7.86 14.13 0.66
C GLY A 78 6.89 14.60 -0.43
N GLY A 79 5.63 14.90 -0.08
CA GLY A 79 4.61 15.39 -1.01
C GLY A 79 4.54 16.91 -1.17
N ASP A 80 5.29 17.67 -0.37
CA ASP A 80 5.28 19.14 -0.33
C ASP A 80 6.56 19.78 -0.91
N ALA A 81 7.30 19.05 -1.75
CA ALA A 81 8.48 19.56 -2.43
C ALA A 81 8.63 19.00 -3.84
N GLU A 82 7.76 19.42 -4.77
CA GLU A 82 8.14 19.74 -6.16
C GLU A 82 7.14 20.70 -6.81
#